data_AF-A0A969IAA2-F1
#
_entry.id   AF-A0A969IAA2-F1
#
_cell.length_a   1.000
_cell.length_b   1.000
_cell.length_c   1.000
_cell.angle_alpha   90.00
_cell.angle_beta   90.00
_cell.angle_gamma   90.00
#
_symmetry.space_group_name_H-M   'P 1'
#
loop_
_entity.id
_entity.type
_entity.pdbx_description
1 polymer ?
#
loop_
_entity_poly.entity_id
_entity_poly.type
_entity_poly.pdbx_seq_one_letter_code
_entity_poly.pdbx_strand_id
1 'polypeptide(L)'
;MLAQWTGAKTLSAFAPEALEHYRAAFRDPARIHTGCEDYRAGATCDVAFDDADRSAGRKIACPTLALWGQERENAFFTGPLDVWRQWCTDVVGQGVVSGHFIPEEKPAEMLKHVVPFLTAGAGKR
;
A
#
# COMPACT_ATOMS: atom_id res chain seq x y z
N MET A 1 -8.90 2.73 16.33
CA MET A 1 -8.42 3.22 15.02
C MET A 1 -7.79 2.09 14.21
N LEU A 2 -6.60 1.55 14.52
CA LEU A 2 -5.97 0.45 13.75
C LEU A 2 -6.85 -0.81 13.59
N ALA A 3 -7.50 -1.28 14.66
CA ALA A 3 -8.34 -2.48 14.60
C ALA A 3 -9.48 -2.37 13.57
N GLN A 4 -10.04 -1.18 13.32
CA GLN A 4 -11.11 -1.03 12.32
C GLN A 4 -10.62 -1.29 10.90
N TRP A 5 -9.30 -1.15 10.69
CA TRP A 5 -8.63 -1.26 9.41
C TRP A 5 -8.21 -2.70 9.09
N THR A 6 -8.07 -3.57 10.10
CA THR A 6 -7.86 -5.02 9.93
C THR A 6 -9.11 -5.72 9.41
N GLY A 7 -8.93 -6.93 8.89
CA GLY A 7 -10.04 -7.77 8.47
C GLY A 7 -10.80 -8.35 9.66
N ALA A 8 -10.05 -8.85 10.66
CA ALA A 8 -10.62 -9.43 11.88
C ALA A 8 -11.27 -8.42 12.85
N LYS A 9 -11.13 -7.11 12.60
CA LYS A 9 -11.58 -6.03 13.51
C LYS A 9 -10.94 -6.04 14.90
N THR A 10 -9.78 -6.69 15.01
CA THR A 10 -8.96 -6.77 16.23
C THR A 10 -7.51 -6.34 15.93
N LEU A 11 -6.67 -6.33 16.96
CA LEU A 11 -5.22 -6.13 16.82
C LEU A 11 -4.43 -7.45 16.86
N SER A 12 -5.09 -8.61 16.78
CA SER A 12 -4.43 -9.91 16.98
C SER A 12 -3.41 -10.27 15.90
N ALA A 13 -3.46 -9.60 14.74
CA ALA A 13 -2.47 -9.76 13.67
C ALA A 13 -1.12 -9.06 13.99
N PHE A 14 -1.11 -8.15 14.96
CA PHE A 14 0.07 -7.37 15.27
C PHE A 14 0.84 -8.00 16.41
N ALA A 15 2.15 -8.17 16.22
CA ALA A 15 3.04 -8.55 17.31
C ALA A 15 3.02 -7.46 18.40
N PRO A 16 3.04 -7.82 19.70
CA PRO A 16 3.02 -6.84 20.79
C PRO A 16 4.12 -5.78 20.68
N GLU A 17 5.32 -6.16 20.28
CA GLU A 17 6.47 -5.28 20.06
C GLU A 17 6.26 -4.30 18.90
N ALA A 18 5.57 -4.72 17.84
CA ALA A 18 5.20 -3.83 16.73
C ALA A 18 4.17 -2.80 17.18
N LEU A 19 3.16 -3.23 17.96
CA LEU A 19 2.18 -2.30 18.54
C LEU A 19 2.83 -1.26 19.45
N GLU A 20 3.79 -1.66 20.28
CA GLU A 20 4.53 -0.70 21.11
C GLU A 20 5.37 0.26 20.26
N HIS A 21 5.96 -0.20 19.15
CA HIS A 21 6.67 0.69 18.22
C HIS A 21 5.73 1.74 17.61
N TYR A 22 4.54 1.35 17.15
CA TYR A 22 3.55 2.28 16.63
C TYR A 22 3.05 3.24 17.71
N ARG A 23 2.78 2.75 18.93
CA ARG A 23 2.37 3.59 20.06
C ARG A 23 3.44 4.60 20.44
N ALA A 24 4.71 4.20 20.47
CA ALA A 24 5.82 5.10 20.75
C ALA A 24 5.89 6.21 19.70
N ALA A 25 5.72 5.89 18.41
CA ALA A 25 5.67 6.89 17.35
C ALA A 25 4.49 7.86 17.50
N PHE A 26 3.29 7.35 17.83
CA PHE A 26 2.09 8.17 18.04
C PHE A 26 2.04 8.91 19.38
N ARG A 27 3.05 8.76 20.25
CA ARG A 27 3.20 9.55 21.49
C ARG A 27 4.15 10.75 21.31
N ASP A 28 4.90 10.78 20.22
CA ASP A 28 5.84 11.87 19.91
C ASP A 28 5.13 12.96 19.09
N PRO A 29 4.91 14.17 19.64
CA PRO A 29 4.24 15.25 18.94
C PRO A 29 4.91 15.66 17.63
N ALA A 30 6.23 15.53 17.52
CA ALA A 30 6.94 15.83 16.29
C ALA A 30 6.56 14.83 15.18
N ARG A 31 6.44 13.55 15.52
CA ARG A 31 5.99 12.52 14.56
C ARG A 31 4.52 12.66 14.18
N ILE A 32 3.67 13.05 15.14
CA ILE A 32 2.26 13.38 14.85
C ILE A 32 2.21 14.54 13.85
N HIS A 33 2.98 15.61 14.10
CA HIS A 33 3.04 16.76 13.20
C HIS A 33 3.49 16.33 11.80
N THR A 34 4.57 15.55 11.67
CA THR A 34 5.01 15.00 10.38
C THR A 34 3.91 14.19 9.69
N GLY A 35 3.20 13.33 10.42
CA GLY A 35 2.05 12.60 9.87
C GLY A 35 0.93 13.53 9.40
N CYS A 36 0.65 14.62 10.11
CA CYS A 36 -0.30 15.62 9.64
C CYS A 36 0.20 16.39 8.41
N GLU A 37 1.50 16.66 8.28
CA GLU A 37 2.07 17.30 7.08
C GLU A 37 2.02 16.37 5.86
N ASP A 38 2.23 15.07 6.04
CA ASP A 38 2.04 14.05 4.98
C ASP A 38 0.61 14.09 4.41
N TYR A 39 -0.41 14.08 5.28
CA TYR A 39 -1.80 14.22 4.82
C TYR A 39 -2.10 15.57 4.15
N ARG A 40 -1.44 16.67 4.56
CA ARG A 40 -1.57 17.96 3.88
C ARG A 40 -0.93 17.93 2.50
N ALA A 41 0.25 17.34 2.36
CA ALA A 41 0.94 17.16 1.09
C ALA A 41 0.10 16.30 0.12
N GLY A 42 -0.42 15.17 0.61
CA GLY A 42 -1.30 14.26 -0.13
C GLY A 42 -2.61 14.88 -0.60
N ALA A 43 -3.08 15.94 0.07
CA ALA A 43 -4.26 16.71 -0.34
C ALA A 43 -3.93 17.95 -1.19
N THR A 44 -2.64 18.25 -1.41
CA THR A 44 -2.19 19.48 -2.08
C THR A 44 -1.08 19.22 -3.10
N CYS A 45 0.19 19.35 -2.72
CA CYS A 45 1.31 19.31 -3.66
C CYS A 45 1.43 17.97 -4.38
N ASP A 46 1.14 16.86 -3.71
CA ASP A 46 1.26 15.53 -4.33
C ASP A 46 0.24 15.35 -5.45
N VAL A 47 -0.99 15.88 -5.26
CA VAL A 47 -2.01 15.92 -6.33
C VAL A 47 -1.52 16.74 -7.53
N ALA A 48 -0.86 17.87 -7.29
CA ALA A 48 -0.31 18.70 -8.37
C ALA A 48 0.81 17.96 -9.15
N PHE A 49 1.63 17.17 -8.46
CA PHE A 49 2.64 16.33 -9.11
C PHE A 49 2.02 15.20 -9.92
N ASP A 50 1.03 14.49 -9.37
CA ASP A 50 0.27 13.46 -10.07
C ASP A 50 -0.42 14.02 -11.33
N ASP A 51 -1.05 15.19 -11.24
CA ASP A 51 -1.70 15.85 -12.38
C ASP A 51 -0.70 16.25 -13.47
N ALA A 52 0.50 16.69 -13.08
CA ALA A 52 1.56 17.03 -14.02
C ALA A 52 2.11 15.79 -14.73
N ASP A 53 2.28 14.67 -14.02
CA ASP A 53 2.67 13.38 -14.61
C ASP A 53 1.61 12.88 -15.59
N ARG A 54 0.34 12.91 -15.18
CA ARG A 54 -0.80 12.48 -16.00
C ARG A 54 -0.95 13.33 -17.26
N SER A 55 -0.83 14.65 -17.14
CA SER A 55 -0.91 15.58 -18.28
C SER A 55 0.24 15.41 -19.26
N ALA A 56 1.41 15.00 -18.78
CA ALA A 56 2.57 14.70 -19.61
C ALA A 56 2.59 13.25 -20.14
N GLY A 57 1.59 12.43 -19.78
CA GLY A 57 1.54 11.01 -20.15
C GLY A 57 2.67 10.18 -19.54
N ARG A 58 3.28 10.62 -18.42
CA ARG A 58 4.34 9.87 -17.74
C ARG A 58 3.74 8.65 -17.04
N LYS A 59 4.43 7.52 -17.16
CA LYS A 59 4.05 6.24 -16.56
C LYS A 59 5.26 5.56 -15.93
N ILE A 60 4.99 4.75 -14.91
CA ILE A 60 5.97 3.85 -14.30
C ILE A 60 6.32 2.78 -15.34
N ALA A 61 7.56 2.80 -15.81
CA ALA A 61 8.02 1.97 -16.92
C ALA A 61 8.54 0.57 -16.50
N CYS A 62 8.89 0.39 -15.24
CA CYS A 62 9.35 -0.90 -14.73
C CYS A 62 8.16 -1.84 -14.44
N PRO A 63 8.39 -3.17 -14.46
CA PRO A 63 7.41 -4.13 -13.97
C PRO A 63 6.94 -3.72 -12.56
N THR A 64 5.64 -3.69 -12.35
CA THR A 64 5.01 -3.27 -11.09
C THR A 64 4.08 -4.37 -10.56
N LEU A 65 4.15 -4.65 -9.25
CA LEU A 65 3.22 -5.52 -8.54
C LEU A 65 2.36 -4.71 -7.58
N ALA A 66 1.04 -4.71 -7.78
CA ALA A 66 0.08 -4.08 -6.88
C ALA A 66 -0.68 -5.13 -6.05
N LEU A 67 -0.53 -5.10 -4.72
CA LEU A 67 -1.28 -5.93 -3.79
C LEU A 67 -2.17 -5.05 -2.90
N TRP A 68 -3.41 -5.48 -2.66
CA TRP A 68 -4.34 -4.77 -1.79
C TRP A 68 -5.11 -5.73 -0.88
N GLY A 69 -5.59 -5.20 0.25
CA GLY A 69 -6.53 -5.92 1.10
C GLY A 69 -7.86 -6.11 0.39
N GLN A 70 -8.23 -7.36 0.09
CA GLN A 70 -9.46 -7.67 -0.66
C GLN A 70 -10.71 -7.20 0.09
N GLU A 71 -10.69 -7.16 1.42
CA GLU A 71 -11.82 -6.65 2.21
C GLU A 71 -12.04 -5.13 2.04
N ARG A 72 -11.12 -4.44 1.36
CA ARG A 72 -11.20 -3.00 1.03
C ARG A 72 -11.24 -2.72 -0.47
N GLU A 73 -11.41 -3.76 -1.29
CA GLU A 73 -11.43 -3.66 -2.75
C GLU A 73 -12.52 -2.70 -3.26
N ASN A 74 -13.68 -2.69 -2.60
CA ASN A 74 -14.82 -1.82 -2.96
C ASN A 74 -14.62 -0.33 -2.62
N ALA A 75 -13.47 0.06 -2.07
CA ALA A 75 -13.15 1.48 -1.87
C ALA A 75 -12.88 2.21 -3.20
N PHE A 76 -12.73 1.48 -4.31
CA PHE A 76 -12.41 2.03 -5.63
C PHE A 76 -13.51 1.68 -6.65
N PHE A 77 -13.98 2.67 -7.41
CA PHE A 77 -15.07 2.49 -8.39
C PHE A 77 -14.77 1.43 -9.46
N THR A 78 -13.51 1.30 -9.88
CA THR A 78 -13.06 0.34 -10.90
C THR A 78 -12.16 -0.76 -10.32
N GLY A 79 -11.93 -0.77 -9.01
CA GLY A 79 -10.95 -1.65 -8.37
C GLY A 79 -9.49 -1.15 -8.49
N PRO A 80 -8.59 -1.58 -7.57
CA PRO A 80 -7.21 -1.06 -7.51
C PRO A 80 -6.35 -1.32 -8.75
N LEU A 81 -6.46 -2.50 -9.36
CA LEU A 81 -5.61 -2.84 -10.52
C LEU A 81 -5.92 -1.96 -11.73
N ASP A 82 -7.19 -1.60 -11.95
CA ASP A 82 -7.59 -0.73 -13.05
C ASP A 82 -7.14 0.72 -12.84
N VAL A 83 -7.00 1.17 -11.58
CA VAL A 83 -6.35 2.44 -11.27
C VAL A 83 -4.86 2.36 -11.64
N TRP A 84 -4.16 1.31 -11.22
CA TRP A 84 -2.72 1.17 -11.51
C TRP A 84 -2.40 1.01 -13.00
N ARG A 85 -3.27 0.39 -13.81
CA ARG A 85 -3.11 0.31 -15.28
C ARG A 85 -3.07 1.69 -15.95
N GLN A 86 -3.61 2.72 -15.31
CA GLN A 86 -3.52 4.09 -15.80
C GLN A 86 -2.12 4.68 -15.58
N TRP A 87 -1.41 4.23 -14.54
CA TRP A 87 -0.12 4.78 -14.09
C TRP A 87 1.11 3.96 -14.52
N CYS A 88 0.94 2.67 -14.84
CA CYS A 88 2.05 1.77 -15.21
C CYS A 88 1.97 1.36 -16.68
N THR A 89 3.12 1.04 -17.28
CA THR A 89 3.17 0.37 -18.59
C THR A 89 3.07 -1.15 -18.47
N ASP A 90 3.55 -1.71 -17.37
CA ASP A 90 3.49 -3.13 -17.04
C ASP A 90 3.14 -3.30 -15.57
N VAL A 91 1.90 -3.73 -15.30
CA VAL A 91 1.41 -3.99 -13.96
C VAL A 91 0.63 -5.28 -13.87
N VAL A 92 0.98 -6.06 -12.87
CA VAL A 92 0.22 -7.21 -12.39
C VAL A 92 -0.21 -6.95 -10.95
N GLY A 93 -1.27 -7.60 -10.50
CA GLY A 93 -1.74 -7.40 -9.14
C GLY A 93 -2.94 -8.25 -8.80
N GLN A 94 -3.20 -8.38 -7.50
CA GLN A 94 -4.36 -9.09 -6.97
C GLN A 94 -4.69 -8.67 -5.54
N GLY A 95 -5.94 -8.90 -5.16
CA GLY A 95 -6.38 -8.79 -3.78
C GLY A 95 -5.85 -9.95 -2.93
N VAL A 96 -5.44 -9.64 -1.71
CA VAL A 96 -5.09 -10.60 -0.66
C VAL A 96 -6.22 -10.61 0.36
N VAL A 97 -6.75 -11.79 0.71
CA VAL A 97 -7.82 -11.96 1.72
C VAL A 97 -7.34 -11.47 3.09
N SER A 98 -7.47 -10.17 3.32
CA SER A 98 -6.95 -9.41 4.45
C SER A 98 -7.64 -8.04 4.52
N GLY A 99 -7.51 -7.38 5.67
CA GLY A 99 -7.78 -5.95 5.80
C GLY A 99 -6.68 -5.10 5.15
N HIS A 100 -6.44 -3.91 5.71
CA HIS A 100 -5.47 -2.97 5.14
C HIS A 100 -4.01 -3.41 5.30
N PHE A 101 -3.70 -4.16 6.36
CA PHE A 101 -2.33 -4.37 6.80
C PHE A 101 -1.79 -5.72 6.35
N ILE A 102 -1.69 -5.94 5.03
CA ILE A 102 -1.24 -7.22 4.45
C ILE A 102 0.04 -7.77 5.11
N PRO A 103 1.10 -6.97 5.36
CA PRO A 103 2.33 -7.49 5.97
C PRO A 103 2.13 -8.05 7.38
N GLU A 104 1.14 -7.55 8.13
CA GLU A 104 0.85 -7.97 9.50
C GLU A 104 -0.21 -9.08 9.52
N GLU A 105 -1.22 -8.97 8.66
CA GLU A 105 -2.36 -9.89 8.62
C GLU A 105 -2.07 -11.19 7.85
N LYS A 106 -1.33 -11.10 6.74
CA LYS A 106 -1.06 -12.21 5.82
C LYS A 106 0.37 -12.18 5.26
N PRO A 107 1.43 -12.12 6.10
CA PRO A 107 2.82 -12.03 5.64
C PRO A 107 3.22 -13.19 4.71
N ALA A 108 2.84 -14.42 5.07
CA ALA A 108 3.15 -15.60 4.26
C ALA A 108 2.46 -15.59 2.88
N GLU A 109 1.24 -15.05 2.81
CA GLU A 109 0.51 -14.92 1.54
C GLU A 109 1.13 -13.82 0.67
N MET A 110 1.48 -12.67 1.26
CA MET A 110 2.21 -11.60 0.58
C MET A 110 3.50 -12.13 -0.07
N LEU A 111 4.28 -12.94 0.66
CA LEU A 111 5.54 -13.49 0.18
C LEU A 111 5.37 -14.42 -1.04
N LYS A 112 4.25 -15.15 -1.14
CA LYS A 112 3.95 -15.97 -2.34
C LYS A 112 3.82 -15.15 -3.62
N HIS A 113 3.53 -13.85 -3.49
CA HIS A 113 3.40 -12.94 -4.63
C HIS A 113 4.69 -12.13 -4.86
N VAL A 114 5.26 -11.58 -3.78
CA VAL A 114 6.44 -10.72 -3.85
C VAL A 114 7.69 -11.51 -4.28
N VAL A 115 7.94 -12.71 -3.73
CA VAL A 115 9.17 -13.45 -4.02
C VAL A 115 9.26 -13.88 -5.49
N PRO A 116 8.22 -14.47 -6.10
CA PRO A 116 8.27 -14.79 -7.52
C PRO A 116 8.40 -13.55 -8.40
N PHE A 117 7.70 -12.46 -8.07
CA PHE A 117 7.79 -11.21 -8.82
C PHE A 117 9.21 -10.64 -8.86
N LEU A 118 9.91 -10.64 -7.73
CA LEU A 118 11.29 -10.13 -7.64
C LEU A 118 12.32 -11.08 -8.26
N THR A 119 12.07 -12.40 -8.27
CA THR A 119 13.03 -13.40 -8.76
C THR A 119 12.83 -13.78 -10.23
N ALA A 120 11.67 -13.51 -10.83
CA ALA A 120 11.37 -13.80 -12.23
C ALA A 120 12.35 -13.16 -13.23
N GLY A 121 13.01 -12.04 -12.86
CA GLY A 121 14.03 -11.36 -13.67
C GLY A 121 15.48 -11.76 -13.36
N ALA A 122 15.74 -12.60 -12.36
CA ALA A 122 17.09 -12.97 -11.94
C ALA A 122 17.76 -14.04 -12.83
N GLY A 123 17.00 -14.67 -13.74
CA GLY A 123 17.50 -15.69 -14.69
C GLY A 123 17.68 -15.21 -16.13
N LYS A 124 17.52 -13.92 -16.42
CA LYS A 124 17.64 -13.33 -17.78
C LYS A 124 18.58 -12.12 -17.82
N ARG A 125 19.73 -12.23 -17.15
CA ARG A 125 20.85 -11.30 -17.30
C ARG A 125 22.12 -12.07 -17.67
#